data_AF-A0A948U4K2-F1
#
_entry.id   AF-A0A948U4K2-F1
#
_cell.length_a   1.000
_cell.length_b   1.000
_cell.length_c   1.000
_cell.angle_alpha   90.00
_cell.angle_beta   90.00
_cell.angle_gamma   90.00
#
_symmetry.space_group_name_H-M   'P 1'
#
loop_
_entity.id
_entity.type
_entity.pdbx_description
1 polymer ?
#
loop_
_entity_poly.entity_id
_entity_poly.type
_entity_poly.pdbx_seq_one_letter_code
_entity_poly.pdbx_strand_id
1 'polypeptide(L)'
;MIAFGQAIAAEYSNLKLAMLEAIDAPGGMITGTVIGPVADKFASTTGSRSPVMVEVTTLRSFQREGCKRLNVRLNQANVQAKDGKSAKFGIDYGVNLCRDGSPPTEGMDLEYVGKALGTVSSEPMHIGK
;
A
#
# COMPACT_ATOMS: atom_id res chain seq x y z
N MET A 1 -36.30 8.93 15.28
CA MET A 1 -35.86 7.58 14.86
C MET A 1 -34.47 7.72 14.27
N ILE A 2 -33.44 7.16 14.91
CA ILE A 2 -32.06 7.23 14.41
C ILE A 2 -31.88 6.05 13.47
N ALA A 3 -31.69 6.33 12.18
CA ALA A 3 -31.34 5.32 11.19
C ALA A 3 -29.89 4.89 11.45
N PHE A 4 -29.70 3.69 11.98
CA PHE A 4 -28.41 3.01 11.94
C PHE A 4 -28.17 2.55 10.50
N GLY A 5 -27.71 3.48 9.64
CA GLY A 5 -27.11 3.10 8.39
C GLY A 5 -25.87 2.28 8.71
N GLN A 6 -25.92 0.97 8.45
CA GLN A 6 -24.72 0.15 8.45
C GLN A 6 -23.80 0.75 7.39
N ALA A 7 -22.73 1.42 7.82
CA ALA A 7 -21.69 1.85 6.91
C ALA A 7 -21.13 0.59 6.26
N ILE A 8 -21.43 0.40 4.98
CA ILE A 8 -20.85 -0.68 4.19
C ILE A 8 -19.36 -0.35 4.13
N ALA A 9 -18.51 -1.20 4.72
CA ALA A 9 -17.08 -1.00 4.62
C ALA A 9 -16.67 -1.05 3.14
N ALA A 10 -15.88 -0.08 2.68
CA ALA A 10 -15.39 -0.07 1.31
C ALA A 10 -14.63 -1.37 1.01
N GLU A 11 -14.81 -1.92 -0.19
CA GLU A 11 -14.12 -3.13 -0.63
C GLU A 11 -13.05 -2.80 -1.67
N TYR A 12 -11.87 -3.37 -1.49
CA TYR A 12 -10.72 -3.16 -2.38
C TYR A 12 -10.22 -4.49 -2.93
N SER A 13 -10.38 -4.70 -4.24
CA SER A 13 -9.72 -5.79 -4.97
C SER A 13 -8.25 -5.51 -5.26
N ASN A 14 -7.81 -4.26 -5.07
CA ASN A 14 -6.45 -3.81 -5.31
C ASN A 14 -6.04 -2.74 -4.28
N LEU A 15 -4.94 -2.98 -3.57
CA LEU A 15 -4.42 -2.06 -2.55
C LEU A 15 -3.96 -0.71 -3.10
N LYS A 16 -3.62 -0.63 -4.40
CA LYS A 16 -3.31 0.65 -5.05
C LYS A 16 -4.51 1.59 -4.99
N LEU A 17 -5.73 1.08 -5.16
CA LEU A 17 -6.93 1.91 -5.11
C LEU A 17 -7.16 2.47 -3.71
N ALA A 18 -7.02 1.63 -2.68
CA ALA A 18 -7.06 2.03 -1.27
C ALA A 18 -6.03 3.13 -0.97
N MET A 19 -4.81 3.00 -1.49
CA MET A 19 -3.76 4.01 -1.33
C MET A 19 -4.08 5.34 -2.04
N LEU A 20 -4.60 5.30 -3.26
CA LEU A 20 -4.97 6.51 -4.00
C LEU A 20 -6.14 7.23 -3.34
N GLU A 21 -7.11 6.50 -2.80
CA GLU A 21 -8.22 7.09 -2.05
C GLU A 21 -7.74 7.75 -0.75
N ALA A 22 -6.79 7.14 -0.05
CA ALA A 22 -6.18 7.75 1.14
C ALA A 22 -5.40 9.04 0.83
N ILE A 23 -4.83 9.18 -0.37
CA ILE A 23 -4.18 10.42 -0.83
C ILE A 23 -5.22 11.54 -0.98
N ASP A 24 -6.42 11.23 -1.47
CA ASP A 24 -7.50 12.17 -1.72
C ASP A 24 -8.35 12.46 -0.47
N ALA A 25 -8.32 11.57 0.52
CA ALA A 25 -9.13 11.68 1.73
C ALA A 25 -8.76 12.95 2.54
N PRO A 26 -9.73 13.78 2.97
CA PRO A 26 -9.46 14.99 3.76
C PRO A 26 -8.68 14.75 5.06
N GLY A 27 -8.85 13.57 5.67
CA GLY A 27 -8.10 13.13 6.86
C GLY A 27 -6.86 12.30 6.55
N GLY A 28 -6.55 12.07 5.27
CA GLY A 28 -5.44 11.24 4.83
C GLY A 28 -5.56 9.76 5.22
N MET A 29 -6.77 9.28 5.55
CA MET A 29 -6.99 7.95 6.11
C MET A 29 -8.23 7.29 5.50
N ILE A 30 -8.13 5.99 5.23
CA ILE A 30 -9.26 5.13 4.87
C ILE A 30 -9.16 3.79 5.59
N THR A 31 -10.29 3.10 5.68
CA THR A 31 -10.40 1.71 6.13
C THR A 31 -11.33 0.93 5.23
N GLY A 32 -11.07 -0.35 5.00
CA GLY A 32 -11.95 -1.21 4.23
C GLY A 32 -11.60 -2.69 4.31
N THR A 33 -12.33 -3.50 3.54
CA THR A 33 -12.10 -4.93 3.38
C THR A 33 -11.33 -5.17 2.09
N VAL A 34 -10.35 -6.06 2.12
CA VAL A 34 -9.63 -6.53 0.94
C VAL A 34 -10.31 -7.78 0.41
N ILE A 35 -10.50 -7.83 -0.91
CA ILE A 35 -11.08 -8.98 -1.62
C ILE A 35 -10.13 -9.47 -2.73
N GLY A 36 -10.40 -10.66 -3.27
CA GLY A 36 -9.63 -11.24 -4.38
C GLY A 36 -8.25 -11.76 -3.97
N PRO A 37 -7.26 -11.78 -4.89
CA PRO A 37 -6.03 -12.56 -4.71
C PRO A 37 -5.20 -12.24 -3.47
N VAL A 38 -5.20 -10.97 -3.02
CA VAL A 38 -4.50 -10.58 -1.79
C VAL A 38 -5.19 -11.18 -0.55
N ALA A 39 -6.53 -11.14 -0.52
CA ALA A 39 -7.30 -11.72 0.57
C ALA A 39 -7.15 -13.25 0.59
N ASP A 40 -7.18 -13.89 -0.57
CA ASP A 40 -6.99 -15.34 -0.72
C ASP A 40 -5.61 -15.76 -0.20
N LYS A 41 -4.56 -14.99 -0.51
CA LYS A 41 -3.21 -15.27 -0.02
C LYS A 41 -3.12 -15.12 1.49
N PHE A 42 -3.75 -14.10 2.08
CA PHE A 42 -3.82 -13.93 3.53
C PHE A 42 -4.52 -15.12 4.19
N ALA A 43 -5.70 -15.50 3.70
CA ALA A 43 -6.45 -16.65 4.22
C ALA A 43 -5.67 -17.96 4.12
N SER A 44 -4.98 -18.21 2.99
CA SER A 44 -4.08 -19.36 2.82
C SER A 44 -2.90 -19.35 3.78
N THR A 45 -2.37 -18.17 4.12
CA THR A 45 -1.18 -18.03 4.98
C THR A 45 -1.53 -18.17 6.45
N THR A 46 -2.66 -17.58 6.87
CA THR A 46 -3.07 -17.52 8.27
C THR A 46 -3.99 -18.67 8.67
N GLY A 47 -4.65 -19.33 7.70
CA GLY A 47 -5.71 -20.30 7.94
C GLY A 47 -7.02 -19.69 8.45
N SER A 48 -7.11 -18.37 8.60
CA SER A 48 -8.33 -17.69 9.07
C SER A 48 -9.32 -17.45 7.92
N ARG A 49 -10.61 -17.55 8.24
CA ARG A 49 -11.73 -17.17 7.36
C ARG A 49 -12.29 -15.78 7.65
N SER A 50 -11.69 -15.05 8.60
CA SER A 50 -12.12 -13.69 8.90
C SER A 50 -11.77 -12.75 7.73
N PRO A 51 -12.53 -11.66 7.51
CA PRO A 51 -12.19 -10.67 6.51
C PRO A 51 -10.77 -10.12 6.70
N VAL A 52 -10.10 -9.85 5.58
CA VAL A 52 -8.81 -9.15 5.58
C VAL A 52 -9.11 -7.67 5.53
N MET A 53 -8.70 -6.94 6.56
CA MET A 53 -8.94 -5.50 6.67
C MET A 53 -7.71 -4.73 6.19
N VAL A 54 -7.93 -3.64 5.47
CA VAL A 54 -6.92 -2.64 5.12
C VAL A 54 -7.21 -1.33 5.85
N GLU A 55 -6.16 -0.73 6.38
CA GLU A 55 -6.12 0.64 6.84
C GLU A 55 -4.96 1.33 6.15
N VAL A 56 -5.21 2.47 5.51
CA VAL A 56 -4.17 3.29 4.90
C VAL A 56 -4.17 4.64 5.57
N THR A 57 -3.01 5.10 6.02
CA THR A 57 -2.82 6.39 6.68
C THR A 57 -1.69 7.18 6.02
N THR A 58 -1.93 8.45 5.72
CA THR A 58 -0.92 9.40 5.28
C THR A 58 -0.05 9.79 6.46
N LEU A 59 1.24 9.45 6.40
CA LEU A 59 2.23 9.82 7.42
C LEU A 59 2.85 11.20 7.18
N ARG A 60 3.10 11.56 5.91
CA ARG A 60 3.56 12.90 5.53
C ARG A 60 3.23 13.22 4.08
N SER A 61 3.21 14.50 3.75
CA SER A 61 3.15 14.99 2.36
C SER A 61 4.55 15.32 1.86
N PHE A 62 4.80 15.03 0.58
CA PHE A 62 5.98 15.52 -0.14
C PHE A 62 5.72 16.92 -0.69
N GLN A 63 6.75 17.61 -1.20
CA GLN A 63 6.61 18.96 -1.76
C GLN A 63 5.71 18.99 -3.01
N ARG A 64 5.76 17.93 -3.83
CA ARG A 64 4.88 17.80 -5.00
C ARG A 64 3.46 17.49 -4.54
N GLU A 65 2.50 18.26 -5.04
CA GLU A 65 1.08 18.02 -4.80
C GLU A 65 0.67 16.59 -5.19
N GLY A 66 -0.22 15.99 -4.40
CA GLY A 66 -0.69 14.62 -4.62
C GLY A 66 0.33 13.53 -4.28
N CYS A 67 1.53 13.85 -3.78
CA CYS A 67 2.52 12.86 -3.34
C CYS A 67 2.58 12.72 -1.82
N LYS A 68 2.39 11.49 -1.32
CA LYS A 68 2.32 11.18 0.11
C LYS A 68 3.22 9.99 0.49
N ARG A 69 3.68 9.99 1.74
CA ARG A 69 4.17 8.80 2.44
C ARG A 69 2.97 8.16 3.12
N LEU A 70 2.67 6.92 2.79
CA LEU A 70 1.56 6.15 3.34
C LEU A 70 2.08 5.04 4.25
N ASN A 71 1.35 4.73 5.32
CA ASN A 71 1.39 3.43 6.00
C ASN A 71 0.21 2.60 5.51
N VAL A 72 0.46 1.37 5.12
CA VAL A 72 -0.57 0.39 4.76
C VAL A 72 -0.53 -0.74 5.78
N ARG A 73 -1.63 -0.90 6.52
CA ARG A 73 -1.81 -1.97 7.50
C ARG A 73 -2.83 -2.96 6.97
N LEU A 74 -2.39 -4.20 6.75
CA LEU A 74 -3.28 -5.32 6.47
C LEU A 74 -3.40 -6.16 7.72
N ASN A 75 -4.61 -6.60 8.06
CA ASN A 75 -4.80 -7.45 9.22
C ASN A 75 -5.97 -8.42 9.07
N GLN A 76 -5.89 -9.52 9.80
CA GLN A 76 -6.90 -10.57 9.82
C GLN A 76 -7.09 -11.07 11.25
N ALA A 77 -8.34 -11.16 11.68
CA ALA A 77 -8.70 -11.70 12.99
C ALA A 77 -8.68 -13.23 13.01
N ASN A 78 -8.80 -13.82 14.21
CA ASN A 78 -9.00 -15.25 14.43
C ASN A 78 -7.94 -16.16 13.76
N VAL A 79 -6.69 -15.72 13.77
CA VAL A 79 -5.55 -16.53 13.30
C VAL A 79 -5.09 -17.42 14.44
N GLN A 80 -5.06 -18.73 14.22
CA GLN A 80 -4.64 -19.68 15.25
C GLN A 80 -3.12 -19.61 15.44
N ALA A 81 -2.69 -19.34 16.67
CA ALA A 81 -1.30 -19.40 17.08
C ALA A 81 -0.91 -20.82 17.50
N LYS A 82 0.40 -21.08 17.56
CA LYS A 82 0.95 -22.41 17.92
C LYS A 82 0.59 -22.85 19.34
N ASP A 83 0.24 -21.92 20.22
CA ASP A 83 -0.20 -22.19 21.60
C ASP A 83 -1.70 -22.51 21.70
N GLY A 84 -2.41 -22.64 20.57
CA GLY A 84 -3.84 -22.95 20.50
C GLY A 84 -4.76 -21.74 20.72
N LYS A 85 -4.21 -20.53 20.94
CA LYS A 85 -5.01 -19.31 21.06
C LYS A 85 -5.24 -18.66 19.70
N SER A 86 -6.34 -17.96 19.56
CA SER A 86 -6.61 -17.12 18.39
C SER A 86 -6.12 -15.69 18.64
N ALA A 87 -5.42 -15.12 17.67
CA ALA A 87 -4.93 -13.75 17.72
C ALA A 87 -5.21 -13.01 16.41
N LYS A 88 -4.97 -11.69 16.41
CA LYS A 88 -4.96 -10.87 15.20
C LYS A 88 -3.57 -10.96 14.57
N PHE A 89 -3.51 -11.35 13.30
CA PHE A 89 -2.30 -11.23 12.49
C PHE A 89 -2.37 -9.94 11.68
N GLY A 90 -1.23 -9.27 11.49
CA GLY A 90 -1.17 -8.12 10.61
C GLY A 90 0.25 -7.81 10.16
N ILE A 91 0.32 -7.10 9.04
CA ILE A 91 1.56 -6.54 8.51
C ILE A 91 1.35 -5.05 8.29
N ASP A 92 2.42 -4.30 8.51
CA ASP A 92 2.49 -2.87 8.27
C ASP A 92 3.66 -2.62 7.34
N TYR A 93 3.42 -1.90 6.24
CA TYR A 93 4.47 -1.46 5.34
C TYR A 93 4.19 -0.06 4.86
N GLY A 94 5.26 0.72 4.63
CA GLY A 94 5.10 2.08 4.15
C GLY A 94 5.44 2.22 2.68
N VAL A 95 4.67 3.03 1.95
CA VAL A 95 4.85 3.31 0.52
C VAL A 95 4.97 4.82 0.28
N ASN A 96 5.85 5.22 -0.63
CA ASN A 96 5.89 6.58 -1.16
C ASN A 96 5.15 6.57 -2.50
N LEU A 97 4.04 7.30 -2.61
CA LEU A 97 3.17 7.23 -3.78
C LEU A 97 2.59 8.61 -4.13
N CYS A 98 2.61 8.91 -5.42
CA CYS A 98 1.92 10.06 -5.99
C CYS A 98 0.55 9.67 -6.55
N ARG A 99 -0.34 10.66 -6.70
CA ARG A 99 -1.72 10.45 -7.16
C ARG A 99 -1.83 9.84 -8.56
N ASP A 100 -0.84 10.07 -9.40
CA ASP A 100 -0.65 9.47 -10.73
C ASP A 100 -0.11 8.02 -10.67
N GLY A 101 0.26 7.54 -9.48
CA GLY A 101 0.83 6.22 -9.23
C GLY A 101 2.35 6.14 -9.37
N SER A 102 3.03 7.24 -9.67
CA SER A 102 4.50 7.30 -9.73
C SER A 102 5.13 7.42 -8.33
N PRO A 103 6.42 7.08 -8.17
CA PRO A 103 7.15 7.42 -6.96
C PRO A 103 7.47 8.92 -6.91
N PRO A 104 7.49 9.56 -5.72
CA PRO A 104 7.99 10.92 -5.61
C PRO A 104 9.48 11.00 -5.95
N THR A 105 9.91 12.09 -6.57
CA THR A 105 11.33 12.34 -6.92
C THR A 105 12.14 12.95 -5.78
N GLU A 106 11.47 13.52 -4.77
CA GLU A 106 12.10 14.06 -3.57
C GLU A 106 12.84 12.94 -2.81
N GLY A 107 14.15 13.09 -2.64
CA GLY A 107 14.98 12.13 -1.92
C GLY A 107 15.33 10.85 -2.70
N MET A 108 15.08 10.80 -4.02
CA MET A 108 15.57 9.71 -4.86
C MET A 108 17.02 9.93 -5.31
N ASP A 109 17.82 8.87 -5.26
CA ASP A 109 19.13 8.82 -5.91
C ASP A 109 18.95 8.49 -7.39
N LEU A 110 19.14 9.50 -8.24
CA LEU A 110 19.00 9.40 -9.69
C LEU A 110 20.03 8.45 -10.33
N GLU A 111 21.21 8.29 -9.73
CA GLU A 111 22.22 7.35 -10.21
C GLU A 111 21.76 5.91 -9.95
N TYR A 112 21.25 5.65 -8.75
CA TYR A 112 20.66 4.35 -8.40
C TYR A 112 19.45 4.02 -9.29
N VAL A 113 18.57 4.99 -9.53
CA VAL A 113 17.42 4.81 -10.44
C VAL A 113 17.89 4.51 -11.86
N GLY A 114 18.91 5.20 -12.38
CA GLY A 114 19.50 4.93 -13.68
C GLY A 114 20.07 3.51 -13.80
N LYS A 115 20.73 3.02 -12.74
CA LYS A 115 21.22 1.63 -12.66
C LYS A 115 20.07 0.62 -12.65
N ALA A 116 19.00 0.87 -11.89
CA ALA A 116 17.85 -0.02 -11.78
C ALA A 116 17.03 -0.10 -13.08
N LEU A 117 16.98 1.00 -13.84
CA LEU A 117 16.26 1.11 -15.12
C LEU A 117 17.12 0.74 -16.34
N GLY A 118 18.41 0.44 -16.14
CA GLY A 118 19.30 -0.07 -17.19
C GLY A 118 19.71 0.94 -18.27
N THR A 119 19.62 2.26 -18.01
CA THR A 119 19.84 3.30 -19.03
C THR A 119 21.19 4.02 -18.96
N VAL A 120 22.25 3.37 -18.45
CA VAL A 120 23.62 3.89 -18.62
C VAL A 120 24.44 2.88 -19.42
N SER A 121 24.27 2.90 -20.75
CA SER A 121 25.38 2.54 -21.64
C SER A 121 26.29 3.75 -21.71
N SER A 122 27.23 3.83 -20.78
CA SER A 122 28.38 4.73 -20.88
C SER A 122 29.49 4.03 -21.65
N GLU A 123 29.29 3.80 -22.95
CA GLU A 123 30.41 3.61 -23.86
C GLU A 123 30.68 4.95 -24.56
N PRO A 124 31.86 5.57 -24.37
CA PRO A 124 32.21 6.74 -25.14
C PRO A 124 32.39 6.32 -26.61
N MET A 125 31.67 6.98 -27.51
CA MET A 125 31.87 6.89 -28.95
C MET A 125 33.29 7.36 -29.27
N HIS A 126 34.23 6.42 -29.43
CA HIS A 126 35.53 6.71 -30.02
C HIS A 126 35.35 7.03 -31.51
N ILE A 127 35.28 8.32 -31.84
CA ILE A 127 35.63 8.80 -33.18
C ILE A 127 37.16 8.78 -33.27
N GLY A 128 37.69 7.68 -33.79
CA GLY A 128 39.08 7.52 -34.18
C GLY A 128 39.20 7.62 -35.70
N LYS A 129 40.09 8.51 -36.13
CA LYS A 129 40.45 8.92 -37.50
C LYS A 129 40.50 7.84 -38.57
#